data_AF-A0A6M0D7H9-F1
#
_entry.id   AF-A0A6M0D7H9-F1
#
_cell.length_a   1.000
_cell.length_b   1.000
_cell.length_c   1.000
_cell.angle_alpha   90.00
_cell.angle_beta   90.00
_cell.angle_gamma   90.00
#
_symmetry.space_group_name_H-M   'P 1'
#
loop_
_entity.id
_entity.type
_entity.pdbx_description
1 polymer ?
#
loop_
_entity_poly.entity_id
_entity_poly.type
_entity_poly.pdbx_seq_one_letter_code
_entity_poly.pdbx_strand_id
1 'polypeptide(L)'
;MAALQRSSGKPLALQAQAFAEADDARQLHLLQDAMVGAGLLPPRASVQALQGMVGCFARALRTVYRPQPGYSGAVSLVLVADPGLDAPGNAREQAAALAGWQQVLPQLVAWHGPGDHFSILKAPEVYSLAAWWFDQQAVGVPQDLA
;
A
#
# COMPACT_ATOMS: atom_id res chain seq x y z
N MET A 1 12.20 -5.81 2.17
CA MET A 1 12.38 -6.97 1.26
C MET A 1 11.06 -7.62 0.86
N ALA A 2 10.24 -8.14 1.79
CA ALA A 2 8.99 -8.83 1.47
C ALA A 2 7.99 -8.01 0.62
N ALA A 3 7.84 -6.71 0.89
CA ALA A 3 6.96 -5.83 0.13
C ALA A 3 7.34 -5.72 -1.37
N LEU A 4 8.64 -5.61 -1.67
CA LEU A 4 9.14 -5.54 -3.05
C LEU A 4 8.94 -6.87 -3.80
N GLN A 5 9.10 -8.01 -3.11
CA GLN A 5 8.83 -9.32 -3.69
C GLN A 5 7.34 -9.51 -4.01
N ARG A 6 6.44 -9.11 -3.09
CA ARG A 6 5.00 -9.16 -3.34
C ARG A 6 4.58 -8.23 -4.47
N SER A 7 5.13 -7.01 -4.51
CA SER A 7 4.85 -6.04 -5.57
C SER A 7 5.30 -6.52 -6.96
N SER A 8 6.50 -7.10 -7.06
CA SER A 8 7.07 -7.61 -8.31
C SER A 8 6.56 -9.00 -8.71
N GLY A 9 6.01 -9.77 -7.77
CA GLY A 9 5.70 -11.19 -7.96
C GLY A 9 6.95 -12.06 -8.15
N LYS A 10 8.14 -11.55 -7.83
CA LYS A 10 9.42 -12.24 -8.05
C LYS A 10 10.25 -12.26 -6.76
N PRO A 11 11.03 -13.33 -6.52
CA PRO A 11 11.99 -13.33 -5.42
C PRO A 11 13.05 -12.25 -5.67
N LEU A 12 13.46 -11.56 -4.61
CA LEU A 12 14.65 -10.71 -4.65
C LEU A 12 15.84 -11.60 -4.32
N ALA A 13 16.86 -11.61 -5.19
CA ALA A 13 18.12 -12.30 -4.95
C ALA A 13 18.96 -11.53 -3.91
N LEU A 14 18.44 -11.40 -2.69
CA LEU A 14 19.01 -10.63 -1.60
C LEU A 14 18.98 -11.47 -0.32
N GLN A 15 20.16 -11.81 0.20
CA GLN A 15 20.27 -12.53 1.47
C GLN A 15 20.14 -11.55 2.63
N ALA A 16 19.11 -11.72 3.47
CA ALA A 16 18.80 -10.79 4.57
C ALA A 16 19.97 -10.57 5.53
N GLN A 17 20.69 -11.65 5.92
CA GLN A 17 21.82 -11.55 6.84
C GLN A 17 22.99 -10.76 6.23
N ALA A 18 23.40 -11.14 5.02
CA ALA A 18 24.49 -10.46 4.32
C ALA A 18 24.16 -8.98 4.03
N PHE A 19 22.88 -8.67 3.80
CA PHE A 19 22.41 -7.29 3.67
C PHE A 19 22.53 -6.54 4.99
N ALA A 20 22.06 -7.12 6.10
CA ALA A 20 22.08 -6.48 7.41
C ALA A 20 23.49 -6.23 7.95
N GLU A 21 24.45 -7.11 7.63
CA GLU A 21 25.85 -7.00 8.04
C GLU A 21 26.69 -6.05 7.17
N ALA A 22 26.19 -5.68 5.99
CA ALA A 22 26.87 -4.77 5.07
C ALA A 22 26.77 -3.32 5.55
N ASP A 23 27.78 -2.50 5.22
CA ASP A 23 27.70 -1.05 5.39
C ASP A 23 26.64 -0.41 4.46
N ASP A 24 26.23 0.82 4.77
CA ASP A 24 25.17 1.53 4.06
C ASP A 24 25.40 1.63 2.55
N ALA A 25 26.65 1.87 2.14
CA ALA A 25 27.01 1.97 0.73
C ALA A 25 26.82 0.62 0.04
N ARG A 26 27.30 -0.46 0.66
CA ARG A 26 27.17 -1.81 0.14
C ARG A 26 25.72 -2.29 0.14
N GLN A 27 24.92 -1.94 1.14
CA GLN A 27 23.48 -2.19 1.15
C GLN A 27 22.78 -1.57 -0.06
N LEU A 28 23.07 -0.31 -0.39
CA LEU A 28 22.46 0.34 -1.55
C LEU A 28 22.78 -0.40 -2.86
N HIS A 29 24.02 -0.85 -3.05
CA HIS A 29 24.40 -1.62 -4.23
C HIS A 29 23.71 -2.99 -4.28
N LEU A 30 23.70 -3.72 -3.15
CA LEU A 30 23.02 -5.01 -3.06
C LEU A 30 21.51 -4.89 -3.36
N LEU A 31 20.87 -3.84 -2.85
CA LEU A 31 19.47 -3.56 -3.12
C LEU A 31 19.23 -3.20 -4.59
N GLN A 32 20.09 -2.37 -5.19
CA GLN A 32 20.01 -2.00 -6.60
C GLN A 32 20.10 -3.25 -7.49
N ASP A 33 21.12 -4.09 -7.28
CA ASP A 33 21.33 -5.32 -8.05
C ASP A 33 20.12 -6.25 -7.96
N ALA A 34 19.59 -6.44 -6.74
CA ALA A 34 18.41 -7.27 -6.52
C ALA A 34 17.16 -6.69 -7.22
N MET A 35 16.96 -5.38 -7.18
CA MET A 35 15.83 -4.71 -7.84
C MET A 35 15.95 -4.72 -9.36
N VAL A 36 17.15 -4.58 -9.92
CA VAL A 36 17.41 -4.74 -11.36
C VAL A 36 17.14 -6.19 -11.78
N GLY A 37 17.65 -7.16 -11.02
CA GLY A 37 17.41 -8.59 -11.29
C GLY A 37 15.93 -8.97 -11.25
N ALA A 38 15.13 -8.36 -10.37
CA ALA A 38 13.68 -8.54 -10.33
C ALA A 38 12.93 -7.74 -11.43
N GLY A 39 13.59 -6.84 -12.14
CA GLY A 39 12.97 -5.95 -13.14
C GLY A 39 12.17 -4.79 -12.52
N LEU A 40 12.44 -4.44 -11.26
CA LEU A 40 11.87 -3.30 -10.56
C LEU A 40 12.59 -1.98 -10.89
N LEU A 41 13.83 -2.06 -11.36
CA LEU A 41 14.63 -0.93 -11.84
C LEU A 41 15.26 -1.24 -13.19
N PRO A 42 15.47 -0.23 -14.06
CA PRO A 42 16.23 -0.41 -15.28
C PRO A 42 17.72 -0.69 -14.96
N PRO A 43 18.46 -1.44 -15.81
CA PRO A 43 19.88 -1.77 -15.58
C PRO A 43 20.81 -0.56 -15.41
N ARG A 44 20.40 0.61 -15.90
CA ARG A 44 21.15 1.87 -15.81
C ARG A 44 20.66 2.80 -14.69
N ALA A 45 19.78 2.34 -13.80
CA ALA A 45 19.34 3.12 -12.65
C ALA A 45 20.55 3.55 -11.82
N SER A 46 20.62 4.80 -11.37
CA SER A 46 21.74 5.25 -10.55
C SER A 46 21.56 4.84 -9.09
N VAL A 47 22.66 4.50 -8.42
CA VAL A 47 22.68 4.25 -6.97
C VAL A 47 22.20 5.48 -6.21
N GLN A 48 22.51 6.68 -6.69
CA GLN A 48 22.08 7.93 -6.07
C GLN A 48 20.54 8.12 -6.13
N ALA A 49 19.90 7.72 -7.23
CA ALA A 49 18.43 7.74 -7.31
C ALA A 49 17.81 6.75 -6.31
N LEU A 50 18.41 5.57 -6.17
CA LEU A 50 17.99 4.60 -5.15
C LEU A 50 18.17 5.14 -3.73
N GLN A 51 19.29 5.81 -3.45
CA GLN A 51 19.51 6.47 -2.16
C GLN A 51 18.43 7.50 -1.85
N GLY A 52 18.02 8.30 -2.85
CA GLY A 52 16.90 9.23 -2.70
C GLY A 52 15.58 8.54 -2.35
N MET A 53 15.26 7.43 -3.02
CA MET A 53 14.07 6.63 -2.72
C MET A 53 14.11 6.00 -1.32
N VAL A 54 15.24 5.42 -0.92
CA VAL A 54 15.43 4.86 0.43
C VAL A 54 15.30 5.95 1.49
N GLY A 55 15.89 7.12 1.25
CA GLY A 55 15.76 8.28 2.14
C GLY A 55 14.32 8.76 2.29
N CYS A 56 13.57 8.85 1.19
CA CYS A 56 12.14 9.20 1.20
C CYS A 56 11.32 8.17 1.99
N PHE A 57 11.49 6.89 1.69
CA PHE A 57 10.82 5.79 2.39
C PHE A 57 11.11 5.83 3.90
N ALA A 58 12.38 5.98 4.26
CA ALA A 58 12.80 6.03 5.65
C ALA A 58 12.27 7.28 6.38
N ARG A 59 12.09 8.40 5.69
CA ARG A 59 11.42 9.59 6.25
C ARG A 59 9.93 9.33 6.45
N ALA A 60 9.24 8.77 5.47
CA ALA A 60 7.81 8.45 5.56
C ALA A 60 7.50 7.52 6.76
N LEU A 61 8.35 6.51 7.00
CA LEU A 61 8.21 5.62 8.16
C LEU A 61 8.36 6.33 9.52
N ARG A 62 9.06 7.46 9.57
CA ARG A 62 9.33 8.22 10.80
C ARG A 62 8.44 9.44 10.94
N THR A 63 7.64 9.77 9.93
CA THR A 63 6.72 10.90 10.00
C THR A 63 5.58 10.56 10.96
N VAL A 64 5.54 11.27 12.08
CA VAL A 64 4.39 11.21 12.99
C VAL A 64 3.26 12.03 12.40
N TYR A 65 2.23 11.35 11.89
CA TYR A 65 1.00 12.00 11.44
C TYR A 65 -0.07 11.90 12.53
N ARG A 66 -0.64 13.05 12.90
CA ARG A 66 -1.77 13.15 13.84
C ARG A 66 -2.91 13.87 13.13
N PRO A 67 -3.88 13.14 12.53
CA PRO A 67 -5.00 13.78 11.86
C PRO A 67 -5.79 14.61 12.86
N GLN A 68 -6.12 15.83 12.48
CA GLN A 68 -7.08 16.65 13.22
C GLN A 68 -8.48 16.40 12.64
N PRO A 69 -9.53 16.32 13.48
CA PRO A 69 -10.90 16.29 13.00
C PRO A 69 -11.21 17.56 12.16
N GLY A 70 -12.11 17.44 11.19
CA GLY A 70 -12.62 18.61 10.45
C GLY A 70 -13.05 18.34 9.03
N TYR A 71 -12.61 17.24 8.41
CA TYR A 71 -13.15 16.84 7.12
C TYR A 71 -14.51 16.16 7.30
N SER A 72 -15.56 16.78 6.78
CA SER A 72 -16.94 16.30 6.85
C SER A 72 -17.49 15.77 5.52
N GLY A 73 -16.70 15.79 4.46
CA GLY A 73 -17.10 15.25 3.16
C GLY A 73 -17.26 13.73 3.18
N ALA A 74 -17.81 13.17 2.09
CA ALA A 74 -17.88 11.73 1.92
C ALA A 74 -16.47 11.11 1.95
N VAL A 75 -16.34 9.99 2.67
CA VAL A 75 -15.11 9.19 2.72
C VAL A 75 -15.47 7.73 2.63
N SER A 76 -14.73 7.00 1.79
CA SER A 76 -14.81 5.56 1.72
C SER A 76 -13.44 4.93 2.02
N LEU A 77 -13.43 3.90 2.87
CA LEU A 77 -12.24 3.12 3.20
C LEU A 77 -12.25 1.80 2.45
N VAL A 78 -11.22 1.58 1.63
CA VAL A 78 -11.00 0.30 0.94
C VAL A 78 -10.21 -0.63 1.84
N LEU A 79 -10.81 -1.75 2.24
CA LEU A 79 -10.22 -2.79 3.04
C LEU A 79 -10.02 -4.04 2.18
N VAL A 80 -8.80 -4.57 2.17
CA VAL A 80 -8.43 -5.80 1.43
C VAL A 80 -7.72 -6.76 2.37
N ALA A 81 -7.56 -8.03 1.99
CA ALA A 81 -6.95 -9.02 2.84
C ALA A 81 -5.42 -8.88 2.90
N ASP A 82 -4.82 -9.24 4.03
CA ASP A 82 -3.41 -9.63 4.10
C ASP A 82 -3.31 -11.15 3.91
N PRO A 83 -2.61 -11.63 2.86
CA PRO A 83 -2.42 -13.06 2.61
C PRO A 83 -1.57 -13.76 3.69
N GLY A 84 -0.88 -13.01 4.56
CA GLY A 84 -0.15 -13.54 5.70
C GLY A 84 -1.03 -13.89 6.91
N LEU A 85 -2.33 -13.55 6.88
CA LEU A 85 -3.27 -13.78 7.96
C LEU A 85 -4.37 -14.76 7.53
N ASP A 86 -4.92 -15.48 8.51
CA ASP A 86 -6.15 -16.25 8.31
C ASP A 86 -7.38 -15.32 8.27
N ALA A 87 -8.56 -15.89 7.99
CA ALA A 87 -9.79 -15.11 7.92
C ALA A 87 -10.13 -14.38 9.24
N PRO A 88 -10.05 -15.02 10.42
CA PRO A 88 -10.22 -14.33 11.69
C PRO A 88 -9.20 -13.20 11.93
N GLY A 89 -7.93 -13.41 11.57
CA GLY A 89 -6.88 -12.40 11.66
C GLY A 89 -7.19 -11.19 10.79
N ASN A 90 -7.56 -11.43 9.54
CA ASN A 90 -8.00 -10.37 8.62
C ASN A 90 -9.19 -9.59 9.17
N ALA A 91 -10.21 -10.27 9.69
CA ALA A 91 -11.39 -9.61 10.26
C ALA A 91 -11.03 -8.69 11.44
N ARG A 92 -10.09 -9.11 12.30
CA ARG A 92 -9.63 -8.30 13.44
C ARG A 92 -8.87 -7.05 12.99
N GLU A 93 -7.91 -7.21 12.08
CA GLU A 93 -7.11 -6.09 11.57
C GLU A 93 -7.99 -5.06 10.83
N GLN A 94 -8.92 -5.55 10.01
CA GLN A 94 -9.85 -4.68 9.27
C GLN A 94 -10.81 -3.94 10.20
N ALA A 95 -11.33 -4.60 11.24
CA ALA A 95 -12.16 -3.95 12.25
C ALA A 95 -11.38 -2.89 13.05
N ALA A 96 -10.13 -3.18 13.41
CA ALA A 96 -9.27 -2.22 14.11
C ALA A 96 -8.94 -0.99 13.23
N ALA A 97 -8.62 -1.21 11.95
CA ALA A 97 -8.37 -0.14 10.99
C ALA A 97 -9.61 0.75 10.82
N LEU A 98 -10.79 0.16 10.63
CA LEU A 98 -12.05 0.89 10.52
C LEU A 98 -12.33 1.73 11.78
N ALA A 99 -12.25 1.12 12.96
CA ALA A 99 -12.48 1.81 14.22
C ALA A 99 -11.51 2.98 14.43
N GLY A 100 -10.23 2.81 14.07
CA GLY A 100 -9.23 3.87 14.17
C GLY A 100 -9.55 5.08 13.28
N TRP A 101 -9.95 4.84 12.03
CA TRP A 101 -10.33 5.93 11.12
C TRP A 101 -11.64 6.62 11.52
N GLN A 102 -12.62 5.88 12.03
CA GLN A 102 -13.90 6.43 12.47
C GLN A 102 -13.78 7.41 13.65
N GLN A 103 -12.67 7.39 14.40
CA GLN A 103 -12.41 8.38 15.45
C GLN A 103 -12.26 9.81 14.90
N VAL A 104 -11.76 9.96 13.67
CA VAL A 104 -11.54 11.27 13.02
C VAL A 104 -12.47 11.52 11.84
N LEU A 105 -13.09 10.47 11.30
CA LEU A 105 -14.00 10.48 10.16
C LEU A 105 -15.24 9.61 10.48
N PRO A 106 -16.14 10.08 11.36
CA PRO A 106 -17.29 9.28 11.80
C PRO A 106 -18.26 8.90 10.66
N GLN A 107 -18.24 9.65 9.56
CA GLN A 107 -19.06 9.41 8.36
C GLN A 107 -18.45 8.37 7.39
N LEU A 108 -17.27 7.83 7.69
CA LEU A 108 -16.55 6.92 6.82
C LEU A 108 -17.32 5.61 6.60
N VAL A 109 -17.42 5.19 5.34
CA VAL A 109 -18.02 3.91 4.93
C VAL A 109 -16.92 2.96 4.46
N ALA A 110 -16.94 1.73 4.95
CA ALA A 110 -15.98 0.70 4.52
C ALA A 110 -16.50 -0.08 3.30
N TRP A 111 -15.59 -0.44 2.40
CA TRP A 111 -15.80 -1.46 1.38
C TRP A 111 -14.72 -2.53 1.50
N HIS A 112 -15.15 -3.79 1.52
CA HIS A 112 -14.26 -4.94 1.57
C HIS A 112 -14.10 -5.48 0.16
N GLY A 113 -12.89 -5.33 -0.38
CA GLY A 113 -12.53 -5.72 -1.74
C GLY A 113 -11.74 -7.03 -1.81
N PRO A 114 -11.65 -7.62 -3.01
CA PRO A 114 -10.81 -8.77 -3.25
C PRO A 114 -9.32 -8.40 -3.34
N GLY A 115 -8.46 -9.42 -3.40
CA GLY A 115 -7.01 -9.24 -3.46
C GLY A 115 -6.39 -8.75 -2.15
N ASP A 116 -5.25 -8.09 -2.29
CA ASP A 116 -4.39 -7.62 -1.23
C ASP A 116 -3.81 -6.23 -1.56
N HIS A 117 -3.04 -5.67 -0.64
CA HIS A 117 -2.45 -4.33 -0.76
C HIS A 117 -1.63 -4.12 -2.06
N PHE A 118 -1.03 -5.15 -2.63
CA PHE A 118 -0.22 -5.09 -3.85
C PHE A 118 -0.99 -5.46 -5.13
N SER A 119 -2.16 -6.09 -5.00
CA SER A 119 -2.96 -6.60 -6.14
C SER A 119 -4.25 -5.82 -6.41
N ILE A 120 -4.79 -5.08 -5.43
CA ILE A 120 -6.06 -4.35 -5.57
C ILE A 120 -6.10 -3.35 -6.74
N LEU A 121 -4.97 -2.77 -7.13
CA LEU A 121 -4.85 -1.85 -8.28
C LEU A 121 -4.43 -2.55 -9.58
N LYS A 122 -4.43 -3.88 -9.61
CA LYS A 122 -4.06 -4.70 -10.78
C LYS A 122 -5.26 -5.53 -11.23
N ALA A 123 -5.25 -5.95 -12.50
CA ALA A 123 -6.25 -6.90 -12.98
C ALA A 123 -6.07 -8.26 -12.27
N PRO A 124 -7.17 -8.95 -11.93
CA PRO A 124 -8.57 -8.55 -12.17
C PRO A 124 -9.17 -7.64 -11.07
N GLU A 125 -8.54 -7.51 -9.91
CA GLU A 125 -9.14 -6.91 -8.70
C GLU A 125 -9.52 -5.44 -8.86
N VAL A 126 -8.79 -4.71 -9.69
CA VAL A 126 -9.06 -3.30 -10.01
C VAL A 126 -10.46 -3.10 -10.60
N TYR A 127 -11.03 -4.10 -11.27
CA TYR A 127 -12.38 -4.00 -11.84
C TYR A 127 -13.45 -3.98 -10.75
N SER A 128 -13.28 -4.75 -9.68
CA SER A 128 -14.18 -4.75 -8.53
C SER A 128 -14.13 -3.41 -7.80
N LEU A 129 -12.93 -2.84 -7.63
CA LEU A 129 -12.75 -1.51 -7.04
C LEU A 129 -13.41 -0.43 -7.90
N ALA A 130 -13.19 -0.46 -9.21
CA ALA A 130 -13.75 0.51 -10.14
C ALA A 130 -15.29 0.45 -10.16
N ALA A 131 -15.86 -0.76 -10.25
CA ALA A 131 -17.31 -0.97 -10.24
C ALA A 131 -17.95 -0.38 -8.97
N TRP A 132 -17.41 -0.73 -7.80
CA TRP A 132 -17.87 -0.18 -6.53
C TRP A 132 -17.79 1.35 -6.48
N TRP A 133 -16.68 1.92 -6.96
CA TRP A 133 -16.49 3.38 -6.97
C TRP A 133 -17.51 4.10 -7.87
N PHE A 134 -17.85 3.51 -9.02
CA PHE A 134 -18.88 4.06 -9.91
C PHE A 134 -20.29 3.95 -9.30
N ASP A 135 -20.62 2.83 -8.65
CA ASP A 135 -21.90 2.65 -7.97
C ASP A 135 -22.11 3.69 -6.86
N GLN A 136 -21.05 4.02 -6.10
CA GLN A 136 -21.14 5.07 -5.07
C GLN A 136 -21.36 6.47 -5.65
N GLN A 137 -20.79 6.79 -6.81
CA GLN A 137 -21.03 8.07 -7.47
C GLN A 137 -22.47 8.18 -8.00
N ALA A 138 -23.04 7.09 -8.53
CA ALA A 138 -24.40 7.08 -9.04
C ALA A 138 -25.46 7.34 -7.96
N VAL A 139 -25.17 6.94 -6.71
CA VAL A 139 -26.05 7.18 -5.54
C VAL A 139 -25.87 8.59 -4.97
N GLY A 140 -24.78 9.29 -5.29
CA GLY A 140 -24.45 10.63 -4.78
C GLY A 140 -24.97 11.81 -5.61
N VAL A 141 -25.73 11.57 -6.69
CA VAL A 141 -26.39 12.63 -7.46
C VAL A 141 -27.69 13.02 -6.75
N PRO A 142 -27.84 14.25 -6.23
CA PRO A 142 -29.14 14.72 -5.74
C PRO A 142 -30.16 14.65 -6.88
N GLN A 143 -31.30 14.01 -6.65
CA GLN A 143 -32.47 14.03 -7.55
C GLN A 143 -33.23 15.37 -7.50
N ASP A 144 -32.51 16.49 -7.35
CA ASP A 144 -33.10 17.82 -7.37
C ASP A 144 -32.57 18.55 -8.60
N LEU A 145 -33.21 18.31 -9.74
CA LEU A 145 -33.40 19.20 -10.89
C LEU A 145 -34.11 18.41 -12.01
N ALA A 146 -35.42 18.24 -11.87
CA ALA A 146 -36.35 18.01 -12.97
C ALA A 146 -37.60 18.87 -12.72
#